data_AF-P80502-F1
#
_entry.id   AF-P80502-F1
#
_cell.length_a   1.000
_cell.length_b   1.000
_cell.length_c   1.000
_cell.angle_alpha   90.00
_cell.angle_beta   90.00
_cell.angle_gamma   90.00
#
_symmetry.space_group_name_H-M   'P 1'
#
loop_
_entity.id
_entity.type
_entity.pdbx_description
1 polymer ?
#
loop_
_entity_poly.entity_id
_entity_poly.type
_entity_poly.pdbx_seq_one_letter_code
_entity_poly.pdbx_strand_id
1 'polypeptide(L)' 'AAKDIKFGVEARGLMLQGVEQLADAVKVTMGPKGRNVVIE' A
#
# COMPACT_ATOMS: atom_id res chain seq x y z
N ALA A 1 -21.14 11.87 -11.81
CA ALA A 1 -20.39 10.61 -11.88
C ALA A 1 -20.98 9.62 -10.87
N ALA A 2 -21.21 8.36 -11.27
CA ALA A 2 -21.69 7.31 -10.36
C ALA A 2 -20.55 6.79 -9.46
N LYS A 3 -20.89 6.12 -8.35
CA LYS A 3 -19.94 5.52 -7.40
C LYS A 3 -19.76 4.04 -7.71
N ASP A 4 -18.52 3.56 -7.60
CA ASP A 4 -18.22 2.12 -7.54
C ASP A 4 -18.25 1.67 -6.07
N ILE A 5 -19.03 0.63 -5.77
CA ILE A 5 -19.25 0.14 -4.41
C ILE A 5 -18.96 -1.35 -4.39
N LYS A 6 -17.91 -1.73 -3.64
CA LYS A 6 -17.45 -3.11 -3.49
C LYS A 6 -17.68 -3.58 -2.05
N PHE A 7 -17.96 -4.87 -1.88
CA PHE A 7 -18.30 -5.45 -0.58
C PHE A 7 -17.43 -6.65 -0.23
N GLY A 8 -17.38 -6.97 1.07
CA GLY A 8 -16.84 -8.24 1.56
C GLY A 8 -15.38 -8.48 1.20
N VAL A 9 -15.10 -9.69 0.70
CA VAL A 9 -13.73 -10.16 0.41
C VAL A 9 -13.09 -9.36 -0.71
N GLU A 10 -13.85 -8.97 -1.73
CA GLU A 10 -13.33 -8.17 -2.85
C GLU A 10 -12.79 -6.82 -2.37
N ALA A 11 -13.59 -6.10 -1.57
CA ALA A 11 -13.18 -4.81 -1.01
C ALA A 11 -11.93 -4.95 -0.12
N ARG A 12 -11.88 -5.99 0.73
CA ARG A 12 -10.72 -6.26 1.58
C ARG A 12 -9.47 -6.65 0.79
N GLY A 13 -9.61 -7.41 -0.30
CA GLY A 13 -8.51 -7.76 -1.19
C GLY A 13 -7.86 -6.53 -1.81
N LEU A 14 -8.67 -5.59 -2.31
CA LEU A 14 -8.17 -4.32 -2.85
C LEU A 14 -7.49 -3.45 -1.79
N MET A 15 -8.05 -3.38 -0.58
CA MET A 15 -7.41 -2.68 0.53
C MET A 15 -6.07 -3.31 0.91
N LEU A 16 -6.02 -4.64 1.01
CA LEU A 16 -4.79 -5.35 1.34
C LEU A 16 -3.68 -5.06 0.33
N GLN A 17 -3.99 -5.12 -0.97
CA GLN A 17 -3.02 -4.80 -2.03
C GLN A 17 -2.45 -3.39 -1.87
N GLY A 18 -3.29 -2.39 -1.59
CA GLY A 18 -2.83 -1.02 -1.35
C GLY A 18 -1.96 -0.88 -0.10
N VAL A 19 -2.31 -1.61 0.98
CA VAL A 19 -1.52 -1.64 2.21
C VAL A 19 -0.16 -2.31 1.99
N GLU A 20 -0.11 -3.42 1.25
CA GLU A 20 1.13 -4.11 0.91
C GLU A 20 2.07 -3.21 0.11
N GLN A 21 1.56 -2.51 -0.91
CA GLN A 21 2.35 -1.57 -1.69
C GLN A 21 2.95 -0.46 -0.82
N LEU A 22 2.15 0.12 0.09
CA LEU A 22 2.63 1.15 1.02
C LEU A 22 3.67 0.58 1.98
N ALA A 23 3.40 -0.58 2.57
CA ALA A 23 4.29 -1.22 3.53
C ALA A 23 5.63 -1.59 2.90
N ASP A 24 5.63 -2.09 1.66
CA ASP A 24 6.84 -2.45 0.93
C ASP A 24 7.72 -1.23 0.64
N ALA A 25 7.11 -0.09 0.29
CA ALA A 25 7.83 1.15 0.05
C ALA A 25 8.42 1.75 1.34
N VAL A 26 7.72 1.65 2.47
CA VAL A 26 8.16 2.27 3.74
C VAL A 26 9.12 1.36 4.51
N LYS A 27 8.90 0.04 4.53
CA LYS A 27 9.70 -0.87 5.38
C LYS A 27 11.18 -0.85 5.07
N VAL A 28 11.58 -0.49 3.85
CA VAL A 28 13.00 -0.41 3.44
C VAL A 28 13.75 0.75 4.09
N THR A 29 13.05 1.77 4.62
CA THR A 29 13.67 2.95 5.24
C THR A 29 13.80 2.82 6.77
N MET A 30 13.27 1.74 7.35
CA MET A 30 13.21 1.56 8.80
C MET A 30 14.54 1.09 9.41
N GLY A 31 14.89 1.69 10.55
CA GLY A 31 16.06 1.32 11.35
C GLY A 31 17.36 2.03 10.94
N PRO A 32 18.45 1.83 11.70
CA PRO A 32 19.73 2.54 11.49
C PRO A 32 20.43 2.21 10.16
N LYS A 33 19.94 1.21 9.41
CA LYS A 33 20.43 0.84 8.07
C LYS A 33 19.35 0.97 6.98
N GLY A 34 18.38 1.85 7.18
CA GLY A 34 17.36 2.16 6.18
C GLY A 34 17.98 2.55 4.83
N ARG A 35 17.38 2.08 3.72
CA ARG A 35 17.78 2.40 2.34
C ARG A 35 17.05 3.64 1.85
N ASN A 36 17.61 4.29 0.83
CA ASN A 36 16.97 5.42 0.18
C ASN A 36 15.86 4.96 -0.78
N VAL A 37 14.79 5.75 -0.85
CA VAL A 37 13.70 5.64 -1.83
C VAL A 37 13.71 6.92 -2.66
N VAL A 38 13.72 6.80 -3.98
CA VAL A 38 13.70 7.95 -4.91
C VAL A 38 12.25 8.27 -5.26
N ILE A 39 11.91 9.56 -5.24
CA ILE A 39 10.60 10.08 -5.64
C ILE A 39 10.83 10.94 -6.89
N GLU A 40 10.15 10.60 -7.99
CA GLU A 40 10.19 11.30 -9.28
C GLU A 40 8.87 12.02 -9.57
#